data_AF-A0A6G5AJX3-F1
#
_entry.id   AF-A0A6G5AJX3-F1
#
_cell.length_a   1.000
_cell.length_b   1.000
_cell.length_c   1.000
_cell.angle_alpha   90.00
_cell.angle_beta   90.00
_cell.angle_gamma   90.00
#
_symmetry.space_group_name_H-M   'P 1'
#
loop_
_entity.id
_entity.type
_entity.pdbx_description
1 polymer ?
#
loop_
_entity_poly.entity_id
_entity_poly.type
_entity_poly.pdbx_seq_one_letter_code
_entity_poly.pdbx_strand_id
1 'polypeptide(L)'
;ESALEIYQIFKQEIATERIHDNSRGSSLLFEARTGVLQTKTYRTKYEGVHTVCSACGAKEETAEHLIMFRKGLHPIVQDDGAEFFKAVGFRGKECKTDFKLVELTRRRVSDWWLKSSHE
;
A
#
# COMPACT_ATOMS: atom_id res chain seq x y z
N GLU A 1 -10.40 -4.87 2.34
CA GLU A 1 -11.23 -3.97 3.16
C GLU A 1 -11.59 -2.72 2.35
N SER A 2 -12.70 -2.08 2.68
CA SER A 2 -13.14 -0.82 2.09
C SER A 2 -12.55 0.39 2.81
N ALA A 3 -12.51 1.53 2.12
CA ALA A 3 -12.00 2.79 2.68
C ALA A 3 -12.72 3.22 3.98
N LEU A 4 -14.04 2.98 4.06
CA LEU A 4 -14.86 3.33 5.22
C LEU A 4 -14.53 2.46 6.44
N GLU A 5 -14.31 1.15 6.24
CA GLU A 5 -13.92 0.24 7.32
C GLU A 5 -12.56 0.65 7.91
N ILE A 6 -11.56 0.90 7.05
CA ILE A 6 -10.24 1.36 7.50
C ILE A 6 -10.37 2.67 8.28
N TYR A 7 -11.14 3.62 7.77
CA TYR A 7 -11.38 4.88 8.45
C TYR A 7 -12.05 4.69 9.82
N GLN A 8 -13.09 3.86 9.91
CA GLN A 8 -13.79 3.57 11.16
C GLN A 8 -12.87 2.92 12.20
N ILE A 9 -11.99 1.99 11.77
CA ILE A 9 -11.07 1.28 12.65
C ILE A 9 -9.98 2.21 13.19
N PHE A 10 -9.39 3.05 12.33
CA PHE A 10 -8.16 3.76 12.65
C PHE A 10 -8.32 5.25 12.94
N LYS A 11 -9.48 5.88 12.68
CA LYS A 11 -9.71 7.28 13.05
C LYS A 11 -9.92 7.41 14.56
N GLN A 12 -8.82 7.68 15.28
CA GLN A 12 -8.83 7.95 16.71
C GLN A 12 -8.74 9.45 17.02
N GLU A 13 -7.96 10.20 16.23
CA GLU A 13 -7.73 11.65 16.41
C GLU A 13 -7.59 12.36 15.06
N ILE A 14 -7.75 13.69 15.06
CA ILE A 14 -7.40 14.55 13.92
C ILE A 14 -6.08 15.24 14.26
N ALA A 15 -4.99 14.81 13.63
CA ALA A 15 -3.64 15.30 13.89
C ALA A 15 -2.81 15.38 12.61
N THR A 16 -1.77 16.21 12.62
CA THR A 16 -0.81 16.29 11.52
C THR A 16 0.01 15.01 11.44
N GLU A 17 0.02 14.39 10.26
CA GLU A 17 0.80 13.19 9.97
C GLU A 17 2.14 13.55 9.32
N ARG A 18 3.23 12.89 9.74
CA ARG A 18 4.60 13.19 9.27
C ARG A 18 5.18 12.15 8.31
N ILE A 19 4.38 11.16 7.88
CA ILE A 19 4.84 10.09 6.97
C ILE A 19 4.75 10.44 5.48
N HIS A 20 4.18 11.60 5.15
CA HIS A 20 3.96 12.03 3.77
C HIS A 20 4.85 13.22 3.42
N ASP A 21 5.37 13.22 2.20
CA ASP A 21 5.99 14.34 1.52
C ASP A 21 5.30 14.58 0.16
N ASN A 22 5.85 15.45 -0.69
CA ASN A 22 5.29 15.76 -2.01
C ASN A 22 5.75 14.78 -3.12
N SER A 23 6.26 13.60 -2.76
CA SER A 23 6.65 12.58 -3.74
C SER A 23 5.44 11.77 -4.22
N ARG A 24 5.53 11.23 -5.44
CA ARG A 24 4.56 10.26 -5.97
C ARG A 24 4.37 9.06 -5.03
N GLY A 25 5.46 8.60 -4.42
CA GLY A 25 5.40 7.51 -3.46
C GLY A 25 4.53 7.84 -2.26
N SER A 26 4.56 9.08 -1.76
CA SER A 26 3.70 9.52 -0.67
C SER A 26 2.23 9.62 -1.06
N SER A 27 1.92 9.98 -2.32
CA SER A 27 0.55 9.91 -2.85
C SER A 27 0.05 8.46 -2.92
N LEU A 28 0.84 7.55 -3.47
CA LEU A 28 0.48 6.12 -3.55
C LEU A 28 0.36 5.46 -2.17
N LEU A 29 1.24 5.82 -1.24
CA LEU A 29 1.15 5.38 0.15
C LEU A 29 -0.15 5.87 0.80
N PHE A 30 -0.55 7.12 0.54
CA PHE A 30 -1.82 7.65 1.04
C PHE A 30 -3.00 6.83 0.50
N GLU A 31 -3.04 6.56 -0.80
CA GLU A 31 -4.09 5.74 -1.39
C GLU A 31 -4.13 4.32 -0.79
N ALA A 32 -2.97 3.69 -0.59
CA ALA A 32 -2.87 2.39 0.05
C ALA A 32 -3.40 2.43 1.49
N ARG A 33 -3.03 3.47 2.24
CA ARG A 33 -3.47 3.67 3.62
C ARG A 33 -4.98 3.89 3.72
N THR A 34 -5.62 4.51 2.73
CA THR A 34 -7.06 4.75 2.71
C THR A 34 -7.84 3.66 1.97
N GLY A 35 -7.20 2.58 1.51
CA GLY A 35 -7.87 1.48 0.81
C GLY A 35 -8.39 1.83 -0.59
N VAL A 36 -7.80 2.84 -1.24
CA VAL A 36 -8.19 3.32 -2.58
C VAL A 36 -7.04 3.28 -3.59
N LEU A 37 -5.94 2.60 -3.25
CA LEU A 37 -4.83 2.37 -4.19
C LEU A 37 -5.38 1.77 -5.48
N GLN A 38 -5.06 2.38 -6.61
CA GLN A 38 -5.58 2.04 -7.94
C GLN A 38 -4.97 0.73 -8.50
N THR A 39 -4.95 -0.32 -7.70
CA THR A 39 -4.59 -1.66 -8.15
C THR A 39 -5.62 -2.19 -9.14
N LYS A 40 -5.27 -3.21 -9.93
CA LYS A 40 -6.22 -3.85 -10.86
C LYS A 40 -7.48 -4.37 -10.15
N THR A 41 -7.37 -4.93 -8.95
CA THR A 41 -8.56 -5.34 -8.17
C THR A 41 -9.45 -4.18 -7.76
N TYR A 42 -8.89 -3.00 -7.49
CA TYR A 42 -9.67 -1.78 -7.26
C TYR A 42 -10.36 -1.31 -8.55
N ARG A 43 -9.60 -1.22 -9.65
CA ARG A 43 -10.07 -0.76 -10.97
C ARG A 43 -11.15 -1.65 -11.58
N THR A 44 -11.10 -2.96 -11.32
CA THR A 44 -12.10 -3.93 -11.83
C THR A 44 -13.53 -3.55 -11.43
N LYS A 45 -13.72 -2.83 -10.32
CA LYS A 45 -15.04 -2.35 -9.86
C LYS A 45 -15.72 -1.39 -10.82
N TYR A 46 -14.96 -0.70 -11.70
CA TYR A 46 -15.50 0.34 -12.59
C TYR A 46 -14.97 0.30 -14.03
N GLU A 47 -13.88 -0.41 -14.32
CA GLU A 47 -13.29 -0.50 -15.66
C GLU A 47 -13.31 -1.92 -16.27
N GLY A 48 -13.70 -2.96 -15.52
CA GLY A 48 -13.74 -4.33 -16.04
C GLY A 48 -12.38 -4.92 -16.45
N VAL A 49 -11.28 -4.39 -15.89
CA VAL A 49 -9.91 -4.87 -16.15
C VAL A 49 -9.64 -6.24 -15.54
N HIS A 50 -8.66 -6.98 -16.07
CA HIS A 50 -8.22 -8.23 -15.46
C HIS A 50 -7.49 -7.98 -14.14
N THR A 51 -7.68 -8.85 -13.14
CA THR A 51 -7.20 -8.63 -11.77
C THR A 51 -5.76 -9.09 -11.53
N VAL A 52 -5.14 -9.85 -12.44
CA VAL A 52 -3.79 -10.38 -12.20
C VAL A 52 -2.74 -9.28 -12.15
N CYS A 53 -1.92 -9.36 -11.11
CA CYS A 53 -0.81 -8.47 -10.82
C CYS A 53 0.17 -8.39 -11.97
N SER A 54 0.32 -7.18 -12.51
CA SER A 54 1.22 -6.84 -13.61
C SER A 54 2.67 -7.18 -13.29
N ALA A 55 3.02 -7.09 -12.01
CA ALA A 55 4.37 -7.42 -11.57
C ALA A 55 4.61 -8.94 -11.58
N CYS A 56 3.65 -9.78 -11.17
CA CYS A 56 3.87 -11.21 -10.93
C CYS A 56 3.25 -12.18 -11.92
N GLY A 57 2.23 -11.76 -12.67
CA GLY A 57 1.52 -12.60 -13.63
C GLY A 57 0.75 -13.78 -13.03
N ALA A 58 0.68 -13.93 -11.70
CA ALA A 58 0.20 -15.15 -11.06
C ALA A 58 -0.90 -14.97 -9.99
N LYS A 59 -0.87 -13.85 -9.23
CA LYS A 59 -1.84 -13.55 -8.17
C LYS A 59 -2.60 -12.28 -8.49
N GLU A 60 -3.75 -12.09 -7.86
CA GLU A 60 -4.49 -10.84 -7.94
C GLU A 60 -3.67 -9.65 -7.43
N GLU A 61 -3.82 -8.51 -8.09
CA GLU A 61 -3.17 -7.26 -7.72
C GLU A 61 -3.94 -6.58 -6.59
N THR A 62 -3.64 -6.94 -5.35
CA THR A 62 -4.15 -6.24 -4.16
C THR A 62 -3.06 -5.36 -3.55
N ALA A 63 -3.47 -4.33 -2.79
CA ALA A 63 -2.51 -3.47 -2.07
C ALA A 63 -1.63 -4.31 -1.13
N GLU A 64 -2.24 -5.27 -0.41
CA GLU A 64 -1.53 -6.20 0.46
C GLU A 64 -0.53 -7.07 -0.32
N HIS A 65 -0.92 -7.61 -1.48
CA HIS A 65 -0.01 -8.39 -2.33
C HIS A 65 1.23 -7.59 -2.76
N LEU A 66 1.02 -6.33 -3.17
CA LEU A 66 2.09 -5.43 -3.61
C LEU A 66 3.01 -5.05 -2.46
N ILE A 67 2.45 -4.65 -1.32
CA ILE A 67 3.20 -4.14 -0.19
C ILE A 67 3.96 -5.27 0.51
N MET A 68 3.30 -6.39 0.79
CA MET A 68 3.83 -7.44 1.66
C MET A 68 4.61 -8.52 0.90
N PHE A 69 4.05 -9.07 -0.17
CA PHE A 69 4.48 -10.39 -0.65
C PHE A 69 5.34 -10.36 -1.91
N ARG A 70 5.42 -9.23 -2.62
CA ARG A 70 6.09 -9.19 -3.92
C ARG A 70 7.62 -9.15 -3.82
N LYS A 71 8.26 -10.29 -4.06
CA LYS A 71 9.73 -10.42 -4.18
C LYS A 71 10.35 -9.68 -5.39
N GLY A 72 9.54 -9.37 -6.42
CA GLY A 72 9.99 -8.64 -7.61
C GLY A 72 9.80 -7.12 -7.55
N LEU A 73 9.37 -6.59 -6.40
CA LEU A 73 9.36 -5.17 -6.11
C LEU A 73 10.50 -4.83 -5.16
N HIS A 74 11.16 -3.70 -5.40
CA HIS A 74 12.27 -3.24 -4.55
C HIS A 74 11.83 -2.11 -3.61
N PRO A 75 12.27 -2.11 -2.33
CA PRO A 75 13.12 -3.12 -1.67
C PRO A 75 12.37 -4.44 -1.38
N ILE A 76 13.08 -5.56 -1.33
CA ILE A 76 12.49 -6.87 -0.98
C ILE A 76 12.16 -6.88 0.51
N VAL A 77 10.92 -7.25 0.86
CA VAL A 77 10.51 -7.49 2.25
C VAL A 77 10.81 -8.94 2.60
N GLN A 78 11.43 -9.19 3.74
CA GLN A 78 11.41 -10.52 4.34
C GLN A 78 10.01 -10.73 4.89
N ASP A 79 9.43 -11.91 4.73
CA ASP A 79 8.11 -12.27 5.25
C ASP A 79 8.19 -12.40 6.78
N ASP A 80 8.42 -11.27 7.45
CA ASP A 80 8.74 -11.16 8.88
C ASP A 80 7.48 -10.95 9.74
N GLY A 81 6.30 -11.12 9.14
CA GLY A 81 5.04 -10.88 9.82
C GLY A 81 4.74 -9.40 10.05
N ALA A 82 5.37 -8.48 9.31
CA ALA A 82 4.93 -7.09 9.27
C ALA A 82 3.41 -7.03 8.98
N GLU A 83 2.64 -6.39 9.86
CA GLU A 83 1.21 -6.22 9.65
C GLU A 83 1.00 -5.14 8.59
N PHE A 84 0.16 -5.42 7.58
CA PHE A 84 -0.17 -4.48 6.49
C PHE A 84 -0.41 -3.04 6.99
N PHE A 85 -1.14 -2.90 8.09
CA PHE A 85 -1.45 -1.61 8.69
C PHE A 85 -0.22 -0.86 9.22
N LYS A 86 0.74 -1.56 9.82
CA LYS A 86 2.03 -0.96 10.21
C LYS A 86 2.81 -0.50 8.99
N ALA A 87 2.77 -1.28 7.90
CA ALA A 87 3.48 -0.97 6.67
C ALA A 87 2.95 0.30 5.97
N VAL A 88 1.65 0.58 6.08
CA VAL A 88 1.05 1.83 5.58
C VAL A 88 1.05 2.97 6.61
N GLY A 89 1.61 2.75 7.80
CA GLY A 89 1.87 3.78 8.80
C GLY A 89 0.82 3.94 9.90
N PHE A 90 -0.11 3.00 10.06
CA PHE A 90 -0.96 2.98 11.25
C PHE A 90 -0.16 2.61 12.49
N ARG A 91 -0.43 3.34 13.58
CA ARG A 91 0.21 3.10 14.87
C ARG A 91 -0.34 1.81 15.46
N GLY A 92 0.56 0.88 15.78
CA GLY A 92 0.20 -0.32 16.55
C GLY A 92 -0.11 0.00 18.01
N LYS A 93 -0.26 -1.03 18.84
CA LYS A 93 -0.50 -0.89 20.30
C LYS A 93 0.56 -0.05 21.03
N GLU A 94 1.76 0.07 20.47
CA GLU A 94 2.87 0.85 21.00
C GLU A 94 2.77 2.36 20.70
N CYS A 95 1.72 2.81 20.02
CA CYS A 95 1.48 4.20 19.61
C CYS A 95 2.61 4.87 18.80
N LYS A 96 3.55 4.07 18.26
CA LYS A 96 4.68 4.53 17.45
C LYS A 96 4.51 4.08 16.00
N THR A 97 4.83 4.98 15.09
CA THR A 97 4.90 4.69 13.65
C THR A 97 6.30 4.18 13.31
N ASP A 98 6.37 3.05 12.60
CA ASP A 98 7.63 2.55 12.05
C ASP A 98 7.96 3.29 10.75
N PHE A 99 8.68 4.40 10.87
CA PHE A 99 9.08 5.21 9.71
C PHE A 99 9.96 4.45 8.71
N LYS A 100 10.73 3.44 9.15
CA LYS A 100 11.57 2.66 8.24
C LYS A 100 10.71 1.74 7.37
N LEU A 101 9.74 1.08 7.99
CA LEU A 101 8.80 0.22 7.26
C LEU A 101 7.93 1.05 6.30
N VAL A 102 7.48 2.22 6.73
CA VAL A 102 6.69 3.13 5.86
C VAL A 102 7.52 3.63 4.67
N GLU A 103 8.78 3.99 4.88
CA GLU A 103 9.70 4.37 3.79
C GLU A 103 9.89 3.22 2.79
N LEU A 104 10.04 1.99 3.29
CA LEU A 104 10.16 0.80 2.46
C LEU A 104 8.88 0.57 1.63
N THR A 105 7.71 0.68 2.24
CA THR A 105 6.41 0.62 1.54
C THR A 105 6.33 1.68 0.44
N ARG A 106 6.70 2.93 0.76
CA ARG A 106 6.68 4.06 -0.18
C ARG A 106 7.51 3.78 -1.43
N ARG A 107 8.71 3.23 -1.26
CA ARG A 107 9.59 2.85 -2.38
C ARG A 107 9.01 1.70 -3.19
N ARG A 108 8.44 0.68 -2.54
CA ARG A 108 7.82 -0.47 -3.22
C ARG A 108 6.63 -0.07 -4.08
N VAL A 109 5.72 0.74 -3.54
CA VAL A 109 4.55 1.21 -4.33
C VAL A 109 4.99 2.11 -5.48
N SER A 110 6.08 2.87 -5.31
CA SER A 110 6.65 3.68 -6.39
C SER A 110 7.27 2.82 -7.50
N ASP A 111 7.99 1.76 -7.15
CA ASP A 111 8.56 0.78 -8.10
C ASP A 111 7.46 0.01 -8.83
N TRP A 112 6.41 -0.40 -8.11
CA TRP A 112 5.22 -1.01 -8.72
C TRP A 112 4.60 -0.07 -9.75
N TRP A 113 4.35 1.19 -9.39
CA TRP A 113 3.72 2.15 -10.30
C TRP A 113 4.50 2.31 -11.61
N LEU A 114 5.83 2.37 -11.53
CA LEU A 114 6.69 2.44 -12.72
C LEU A 114 6.54 1.21 -13.63
N LYS A 115 6.39 0.03 -13.03
CA LYS A 115 6.25 -1.24 -13.75
C LYS A 115 4.84 -1.45 -14.31
N SER A 116 3.81 -0.95 -13.64
CA SER A 116 2.41 -1.10 -14.08
C SER A 116 1.94 -0.02 -15.06
N SER A 117 2.56 1.17 -15.07
CA SER A 117 2.16 2.28 -15.97
C SER A 117 2.59 2.11 -17.44
N HIS A 118 3.21 0.98 -17.80
CA HIS A 118 3.65 0.65 -19.16
C HIS A 118 2.84 -0.49 -19.81
N GLU A 119 1.71 -0.88 -19.21
CA GLU A 119 0.66 -1.73 -19.80
C GLU A 119 -0.52 -0.87 -20.24
#